data_AF-A0A7U9XKF2-F1
#
_entry.id   AF-A0A7U9XKF2-F1
#
_cell.length_a   1.000
_cell.length_b   1.000
_cell.length_c   1.000
_cell.angle_alpha   90.00
_cell.angle_beta   90.00
_cell.angle_gamma   90.00
#
_symmetry.space_group_name_H-M   'P 1'
#
loop_
_entity.id
_entity.type
_entity.pdbx_description
1 polymer ?
#
loop_
_entity_poly.entity_id
_entity_poly.type
_entity_poly.pdbx_seq_one_letter_code
_entity_poly.pdbx_strand_id
1 'polypeptide(L)'
;MLRAGTGCFWGKRMSKAKMSGMMGKRKKREHCRMGAAVLTAVLGLGMSVPAAQALAAEVPDGGFFDDYVGEQQGNVTYLPEDYDMSYDGALDQHTDGGLENADTQGELPEGLESVIMITQDMGYDTSLQMYVNYVRGDVNKRYYSSLPRDVITNGNISFNMGTRSQYVLYRDGERVSDADVSNITQEGAYVLENFGQGSSDAERFEFTILQSTTNTMEQFRIPEGFSYSRVTVNGEEAAAPAGAVYQMPSDGVYGFQFRNEELGISYYTEINKDTVAPMLEFVGLVDGKAHGPVQMLPVGEEETVIRVSRDGTQINVPFDRVLDDYGSYVVTVSDLAGNSMEYRFVIQVYFTMTSMLVFLLLAMIAAGLFGYYRYVKSHLRIR
;
A
#
# COMPACT_ATOMS: atom_id res chain seq x y z
N MET A 1 59.57 -6.55 -0.43
CA MET A 1 60.60 -6.89 0.59
C MET A 1 60.08 -6.50 1.96
N LEU A 2 60.38 -7.28 3.00
CA LEU A 2 59.87 -7.06 4.36
C LEU A 2 60.54 -5.87 5.06
N ARG A 3 59.81 -5.23 5.99
CA ARG A 3 60.26 -5.17 7.38
C ARG A 3 59.10 -4.99 8.36
N ALA A 4 59.09 -5.83 9.40
CA ALA A 4 58.17 -5.76 10.52
C ALA A 4 58.82 -5.01 11.71
N GLY A 5 58.00 -4.55 12.65
CA GLY A 5 58.45 -3.97 13.92
C GLY A 5 57.40 -4.19 15.00
N THR A 6 57.58 -5.23 15.81
CA THR A 6 56.73 -5.59 16.95
C THR A 6 57.17 -4.88 18.24
N GLY A 7 56.22 -4.57 19.13
CA GLY A 7 56.49 -4.09 20.48
C GLY A 7 55.25 -4.28 21.38
N CYS A 8 55.43 -4.84 22.57
CA CYS A 8 54.33 -5.27 23.44
C CYS A 8 54.67 -5.04 24.93
N PHE A 9 53.70 -5.34 25.80
CA PHE A 9 53.81 -5.70 27.24
C PHE A 9 53.66 -4.66 28.38
N TRP A 10 52.68 -4.97 29.25
CA TRP A 10 52.57 -4.76 30.72
C TRP A 10 52.42 -3.33 31.31
N GLY A 11 51.71 -3.12 32.44
CA GLY A 11 50.81 -4.03 33.18
C GLY A 11 50.57 -3.68 34.67
N LYS A 12 49.37 -4.02 35.18
CA LYS A 12 48.96 -4.26 36.61
C LYS A 12 49.16 -3.16 37.70
N ARG A 13 48.04 -2.79 38.36
CA ARG A 13 47.66 -3.07 39.79
C ARG A 13 46.33 -2.35 40.10
N MET A 14 45.23 -2.94 40.60
CA MET A 14 44.94 -3.76 41.79
C MET A 14 45.06 -3.04 43.16
N SER A 15 43.92 -2.57 43.68
CA SER A 15 43.56 -2.54 45.12
C SER A 15 42.05 -2.30 45.25
N LYS A 16 41.19 -3.30 45.53
CA LYS A 16 40.82 -3.83 46.86
C LYS A 16 40.44 -2.78 47.92
N ALA A 17 39.14 -2.68 48.18
CA ALA A 17 38.54 -2.44 49.50
C ALA A 17 37.40 -3.47 49.71
N LYS A 18 37.04 -3.79 50.96
CA LYS A 18 36.19 -4.96 51.32
C LYS A 18 35.36 -4.64 52.57
N MET A 19 34.26 -5.38 52.78
CA MET A 19 33.32 -5.37 53.95
C MET A 19 32.31 -4.20 53.94
N SER A 20 31.11 -4.26 54.54
CA SER A 20 30.13 -5.35 54.82
C SER A 20 28.81 -4.67 55.29
N GLY A 21 27.58 -5.16 55.13
CA GLY A 21 27.07 -6.39 54.48
C GLY A 21 26.10 -7.16 55.41
N MET A 22 24.81 -7.31 55.03
CA MET A 22 23.76 -7.96 55.83
C MET A 22 22.81 -8.87 55.03
N MET A 23 22.26 -9.88 55.70
CA MET A 23 21.49 -10.99 55.11
C MET A 23 20.01 -10.65 54.83
N GLY A 24 19.49 -11.15 53.70
CA GLY A 24 18.06 -11.38 53.47
C GLY A 24 17.82 -12.66 52.66
N LYS A 25 17.32 -13.73 53.29
CA LYS A 25 17.02 -15.02 52.62
C LYS A 25 15.56 -15.07 52.18
N ARG A 26 15.25 -15.55 50.94
CA ARG A 26 14.41 -16.76 50.69
C ARG A 26 14.04 -17.02 49.20
N LYS A 27 14.50 -18.19 48.71
CA LYS A 27 13.83 -19.19 47.83
C LYS A 27 12.77 -18.76 46.77
N LYS A 28 13.05 -19.08 45.49
CA LYS A 28 12.29 -20.02 44.62
C LYS A 28 13.15 -20.38 43.38
N ARG A 29 13.62 -21.63 43.29
CA ARG A 29 13.16 -22.72 42.38
C ARG A 29 13.72 -22.64 40.94
N GLU A 30 14.70 -23.50 40.66
CA GLU A 30 15.13 -23.93 39.32
C GLU A 30 14.47 -25.28 38.93
N HIS A 31 14.87 -25.80 37.76
CA HIS A 31 14.36 -26.96 37.00
C HIS A 31 13.10 -26.65 36.16
N CYS A 32 13.03 -27.01 34.87
CA CYS A 32 13.70 -28.15 34.22
C CYS A 32 14.46 -27.81 32.91
N ARG A 33 15.40 -28.69 32.52
CA ARG A 33 16.12 -28.73 31.24
C ARG A 33 15.66 -29.95 30.44
N MET A 34 15.41 -29.79 29.14
CA MET A 34 15.61 -30.78 28.06
C MET A 34 15.43 -30.03 26.73
N GLY A 35 16.27 -30.16 25.68
CA GLY A 35 17.50 -30.93 25.57
C GLY A 35 17.52 -31.90 24.39
N ALA A 36 17.54 -31.39 23.15
CA ALA A 36 17.93 -32.15 21.96
C ALA A 36 18.46 -31.20 20.86
N ALA A 37 19.76 -31.31 20.54
CA ALA A 37 20.32 -30.88 19.25
C ALA A 37 20.34 -32.10 18.30
N VAL A 38 20.59 -31.99 16.99
CA VAL A 38 21.95 -31.99 16.42
C VAL A 38 21.88 -31.82 14.89
N LEU A 39 22.74 -30.94 14.34
CA LEU A 39 23.33 -30.84 12.98
C LEU A 39 22.42 -30.94 11.73
N THR A 40 22.65 -30.15 10.68
CA THR A 40 23.93 -30.10 9.94
C THR A 40 24.28 -28.72 9.41
N ALA A 41 25.57 -28.39 9.41
CA ALA A 41 26.11 -27.12 8.91
C ALA A 41 26.66 -27.25 7.48
N VAL A 42 26.53 -26.18 6.69
CA VAL A 42 27.39 -25.91 5.53
C VAL A 42 27.97 -24.50 5.71
N LEU A 43 29.29 -24.39 5.60
CA LEU A 43 30.02 -23.12 5.70
C LEU A 43 30.07 -22.45 4.32
N GLY A 44 29.66 -21.18 4.27
CA GLY A 44 29.87 -20.29 3.12
C GLY A 44 30.23 -18.89 3.64
N LEU A 45 31.49 -18.47 3.44
CA LEU A 45 31.98 -17.15 3.85
C LEU A 45 31.47 -16.06 2.90
N GLY A 46 30.94 -14.96 3.43
CA GLY A 46 30.39 -13.88 2.60
C GLY A 46 29.97 -12.62 3.36
N MET A 47 30.95 -11.95 3.98
CA MET A 47 30.93 -10.52 4.38
C MET A 47 29.66 -9.96 5.05
N SER A 48 29.75 -9.71 6.35
CA SER A 48 28.75 -8.91 7.09
C SER A 48 28.71 -7.47 6.58
N VAL A 49 27.61 -7.09 5.92
CA VAL A 49 27.24 -5.69 5.72
C VAL A 49 26.99 -5.07 7.11
N PRO A 50 27.61 -3.94 7.47
CA PRO A 50 27.26 -3.26 8.72
C PRO A 50 25.82 -2.78 8.62
N ALA A 51 25.00 -3.07 9.62
CA ALA A 51 23.63 -2.58 9.68
C ALA A 51 23.66 -1.05 9.58
N ALA A 52 23.17 -0.52 8.44
CA ALA A 52 22.92 0.89 8.31
C ALA A 52 21.86 1.25 9.37
N GLN A 53 22.26 2.06 10.34
CA GLN A 53 21.31 2.65 11.26
C GLN A 53 20.45 3.61 10.45
N ALA A 54 19.32 3.10 9.95
CA ALA A 54 18.26 3.93 9.43
C ALA A 54 17.87 4.90 10.53
N LEU A 55 18.26 6.17 10.36
CA LEU A 55 17.79 7.25 11.20
C LEU A 55 16.34 7.50 10.77
N ALA A 56 15.43 6.67 11.29
CA ALA A 56 14.01 6.93 11.19
C ALA A 56 13.77 8.29 11.85
N ALA A 57 13.53 9.30 11.03
CA ALA A 57 12.89 10.51 11.52
C ALA A 57 11.51 10.07 11.98
N GLU A 58 11.25 10.19 13.28
CA GLU A 58 9.93 9.92 13.84
C GLU A 58 8.93 10.87 13.17
N VAL A 59 8.11 10.34 12.26
CA VAL A 59 6.84 10.97 11.92
C VAL A 59 6.09 11.07 13.26
N PRO A 60 5.66 12.26 13.70
CA PRO A 60 5.03 12.40 15.00
C PRO A 60 3.83 11.47 15.12
N ASP A 61 3.93 10.49 16.01
CA ASP A 61 2.85 9.55 16.30
C ASP A 61 1.63 10.36 16.76
N GLY A 62 0.42 10.01 16.29
CA GLY A 62 -0.75 10.90 16.17
C GLY A 62 -1.43 11.33 17.48
N GLY A 63 -0.68 11.80 18.47
CA GLY A 63 -1.13 12.09 19.84
C GLY A 63 -1.22 13.57 20.23
N PHE A 64 -1.03 14.53 19.31
CA PHE A 64 -1.04 15.97 19.65
C PHE A 64 -2.45 16.58 19.81
N PHE A 65 -3.52 15.78 19.68
CA PHE A 65 -4.90 16.27 19.68
C PHE A 65 -5.53 16.51 21.07
N ASP A 66 -4.92 16.05 22.17
CA ASP A 66 -5.57 16.04 23.49
C ASP A 66 -5.56 17.41 24.23
N ASP A 67 -4.66 18.34 23.91
CA ASP A 67 -4.44 19.57 24.71
C ASP A 67 -4.99 20.87 24.09
N TYR A 68 -5.69 20.79 22.94
CA TYR A 68 -6.38 21.92 22.29
C TYR A 68 -7.86 21.65 22.01
N VAL A 69 -8.54 20.89 22.88
CA VAL A 69 -10.00 20.72 22.83
C VAL A 69 -10.70 21.97 23.41
N GLY A 70 -10.81 23.01 22.58
CA GLY A 70 -11.84 24.03 22.77
C GLY A 70 -13.21 23.46 22.40
N GLU A 71 -14.11 23.28 23.37
CA GLU A 71 -15.49 22.80 23.13
C GLU A 71 -16.19 23.62 22.04
N GLN A 72 -16.39 23.06 20.85
CA GLN A 72 -17.35 23.56 19.86
C GLN A 72 -18.00 22.39 19.11
N GLN A 73 -19.27 22.09 19.42
CA GLN A 73 -20.10 21.23 18.57
C GLN A 73 -20.40 21.99 17.27
N GLY A 74 -19.66 21.68 16.21
CA GLY A 74 -19.90 22.22 14.87
C GLY A 74 -21.12 21.56 14.23
N ASN A 75 -22.22 22.29 14.09
CA ASN A 75 -23.35 21.84 13.29
C ASN A 75 -22.95 21.71 11.81
N VAL A 76 -22.86 20.48 11.32
CA VAL A 76 -22.74 20.18 9.89
C VAL A 76 -23.96 20.77 9.17
N THR A 77 -23.74 21.83 8.38
CA THR A 77 -24.77 22.39 7.50
C THR A 77 -24.50 21.86 6.10
N TYR A 78 -25.16 20.74 5.76
CA TYR A 78 -25.09 20.18 4.42
C TYR A 78 -25.58 21.21 3.39
N LEU A 79 -24.79 21.44 2.34
CA LEU A 79 -25.32 21.97 1.09
C LEU A 79 -26.37 20.98 0.55
N PRO A 80 -27.49 21.46 -0.02
CA PRO A 80 -28.60 20.58 -0.37
C PRO A 80 -28.22 19.58 -1.47
N GLU A 81 -28.93 18.44 -1.49
CA GLU A 81 -28.61 17.24 -2.29
C GLU A 81 -28.67 17.44 -3.82
N ASP A 82 -29.10 18.62 -4.29
CA ASP A 82 -29.36 18.98 -5.69
C ASP A 82 -28.31 19.91 -6.31
N TYR A 83 -27.17 20.15 -5.66
CA TYR A 83 -26.05 20.91 -6.24
C TYR A 83 -25.21 20.08 -7.25
N ASP A 84 -25.72 19.99 -8.48
CA ASP A 84 -25.04 19.37 -9.63
C ASP A 84 -23.83 20.23 -10.08
N MET A 85 -22.62 19.70 -9.93
CA MET A 85 -21.37 20.28 -10.47
C MET A 85 -20.81 19.47 -11.64
N SER A 86 -21.64 19.08 -12.61
CA SER A 86 -21.15 18.71 -13.94
C SER A 86 -20.59 19.93 -14.68
N TYR A 87 -19.28 20.16 -14.58
CA TYR A 87 -18.57 21.20 -15.32
C TYR A 87 -17.76 20.60 -16.48
N ASP A 88 -18.16 20.95 -17.71
CA ASP A 88 -17.57 20.50 -18.98
C ASP A 88 -16.91 21.69 -19.72
N GLY A 89 -16.15 22.50 -18.98
CA GLY A 89 -15.49 23.71 -19.48
C GLY A 89 -13.97 23.59 -19.51
N ALA A 90 -13.34 24.25 -20.48
CA ALA A 90 -11.89 24.20 -20.67
C ALA A 90 -11.13 24.85 -19.50
N LEU A 91 -9.95 24.29 -19.19
CA LEU A 91 -8.98 24.84 -18.24
C LEU A 91 -8.56 26.26 -18.65
N ASP A 92 -8.95 27.27 -17.89
CA ASP A 92 -8.38 28.62 -17.99
C ASP A 92 -7.22 28.75 -16.99
N GLN A 93 -6.00 28.91 -17.53
CA GLN A 93 -4.77 29.07 -16.76
C GLN A 93 -4.30 30.53 -16.72
N HIS A 94 -5.18 31.47 -16.37
CA HIS A 94 -4.76 32.66 -15.64
C HIS A 94 -5.95 33.41 -15.03
N THR A 95 -5.84 33.80 -13.76
CA THR A 95 -6.38 35.09 -13.33
C THR A 95 -5.26 35.82 -12.62
N ASP A 96 -4.88 36.97 -13.17
CA ASP A 96 -3.85 37.86 -12.61
C ASP A 96 -4.27 38.30 -11.19
N GLY A 97 -3.64 37.70 -10.20
CA GLY A 97 -3.75 38.00 -8.78
C GLY A 97 -2.37 38.20 -8.18
N GLY A 98 -1.56 39.04 -8.83
CA GLY A 98 -0.16 39.22 -8.47
C GLY A 98 0.01 39.77 -7.06
N LEU A 99 0.65 38.99 -6.19
CA LEU A 99 1.46 39.57 -5.13
C LEU A 99 2.81 39.93 -5.77
N GLU A 100 3.01 41.23 -6.04
CA GLU A 100 4.35 41.74 -6.35
C GLU A 100 5.32 41.30 -5.27
N ASN A 101 6.54 40.90 -5.67
CA ASN A 101 7.61 40.54 -4.75
C ASN A 101 7.77 41.67 -3.71
N ALA A 102 7.35 41.40 -2.47
CA ALA A 102 7.42 42.35 -1.39
C ALA A 102 8.86 42.43 -0.85
N ASP A 103 9.75 43.05 -1.63
CA ASP A 103 10.93 43.76 -1.13
C ASP A 103 10.44 44.95 -0.30
N THR A 104 9.85 44.66 0.86
CA THR A 104 9.33 45.63 1.81
C THR A 104 9.46 45.05 3.21
N GLN A 105 10.11 45.81 4.09
CA GLN A 105 10.07 45.58 5.54
C GLN A 105 8.68 45.96 6.09
N GLY A 106 7.65 45.24 5.64
CA GLY A 106 6.29 45.32 6.14
C GLY A 106 6.09 44.26 7.21
N GLU A 107 5.48 44.64 8.34
CA GLU A 107 5.11 43.70 9.38
C GLU A 107 4.14 42.66 8.82
N LEU A 108 4.44 41.38 9.03
CA LEU A 108 3.49 40.29 8.77
C LEU A 108 2.23 40.54 9.61
N PRO A 109 1.02 40.21 9.10
CA PRO A 109 -0.22 40.34 9.88
C PRO A 109 -0.11 39.68 11.26
N GLU A 110 -0.74 40.28 12.29
CA GLU A 110 -0.73 39.74 13.66
C GLU A 110 -1.07 38.24 13.67
N GLY A 111 -0.20 37.43 14.27
CA GLY A 111 -0.36 35.97 14.30
C GLY A 111 0.14 35.23 13.03
N LEU A 112 1.10 35.81 12.29
CA LEU A 112 1.91 35.14 11.27
C LEU A 112 3.43 35.20 11.55
N GLU A 113 3.86 35.69 12.72
CA GLU A 113 5.28 35.82 13.12
C GLU A 113 6.05 34.47 13.12
N SER A 114 5.35 33.35 13.28
CA SER A 114 5.90 31.99 13.24
C SER A 114 5.89 31.35 11.85
N VAL A 115 5.33 32.02 10.83
CA VAL A 115 5.10 31.44 9.49
C VAL A 115 6.24 31.80 8.53
N ILE A 116 6.83 30.76 7.94
CA ILE A 116 7.79 30.88 6.85
C ILE A 116 7.05 30.51 5.55
N MET A 117 7.00 31.44 4.58
CA MET A 117 6.32 31.20 3.30
C MET A 117 7.16 30.29 2.39
N ILE A 118 6.50 29.39 1.66
CA ILE A 118 7.13 28.44 0.73
C ILE A 118 6.76 28.78 -0.71
N THR A 119 5.48 29.10 -0.93
CA THR A 119 4.93 29.58 -2.20
C THR A 119 4.04 30.80 -1.93
N GLN A 120 3.34 31.32 -2.93
CA GLN A 120 2.36 32.40 -2.73
C GLN A 120 1.19 31.98 -1.81
N ASP A 121 0.75 30.72 -1.90
CA ASP A 121 -0.46 30.22 -1.24
C ASP A 121 -0.18 29.19 -0.12
N MET A 122 1.08 28.84 0.13
CA MET A 122 1.49 27.88 1.16
C MET A 122 2.68 28.41 1.97
N GLY A 123 2.58 28.30 3.29
CA GLY A 123 3.69 28.47 4.24
C GLY A 123 3.75 27.35 5.26
N TYR A 124 4.65 27.48 6.23
CA TYR A 124 4.79 26.57 7.36
C TYR A 124 4.82 27.33 8.68
N ASP A 125 3.89 27.03 9.58
CA ASP A 125 3.82 27.60 10.92
C ASP A 125 4.72 26.82 11.87
N THR A 126 5.88 27.40 12.18
CA THR A 126 6.89 26.78 13.05
C THR A 126 6.42 26.58 14.50
N SER A 127 5.35 27.25 14.93
CA SER A 127 4.78 27.10 16.28
C SER A 127 3.79 25.94 16.38
N LEU A 128 3.00 25.71 15.32
CA LEU A 128 2.03 24.62 15.22
C LEU A 128 2.62 23.36 14.56
N GLN A 129 3.79 23.48 13.94
CA GLN A 129 4.45 22.45 13.13
C GLN A 129 3.59 21.92 11.95
N MET A 130 2.74 22.78 11.40
CA MET A 130 1.83 22.47 10.29
C MET A 130 2.06 23.41 9.10
N TYR A 131 1.74 22.94 7.90
CA TYR A 131 1.58 23.81 6.73
C TYR A 131 0.35 24.69 6.92
N VAL A 132 0.47 25.95 6.51
CA VAL A 132 -0.64 26.90 6.44
C VAL A 132 -0.91 27.18 4.96
N ASN A 133 -2.16 26.97 4.56
CA ASN A 133 -2.63 27.09 3.19
C ASN A 133 -3.63 28.24 3.11
N TYR A 134 -3.48 29.12 2.12
CA TYR A 134 -4.30 30.31 1.95
C TYR A 134 -5.28 30.13 0.79
N VAL A 135 -6.55 30.52 1.00
CA VAL A 135 -7.57 30.47 -0.04
C VAL A 135 -7.36 31.64 -1.00
N ARG A 136 -6.87 31.38 -2.22
CA ARG A 136 -6.45 32.40 -3.21
C ARG A 136 -5.55 33.49 -2.63
N GLY A 137 -4.54 33.11 -1.82
CA GLY A 137 -3.60 34.05 -1.19
C GLY A 137 -4.20 34.97 -0.12
N ASP A 138 -5.47 34.84 0.25
CA ASP A 138 -6.08 35.65 1.32
C ASP A 138 -5.58 35.18 2.70
N VAL A 139 -4.64 35.93 3.27
CA VAL A 139 -4.01 35.67 4.58
C VAL A 139 -5.01 35.51 5.75
N ASN A 140 -6.25 35.99 5.59
CA ASN A 140 -7.32 35.88 6.58
C ASN A 140 -8.18 34.62 6.41
N LYS A 141 -8.06 33.92 5.28
CA LYS A 141 -8.76 32.67 4.95
C LYS A 141 -7.74 31.55 4.82
N ARG A 142 -7.37 30.98 5.96
CA ARG A 142 -6.34 29.94 6.05
C ARG A 142 -6.83 28.68 6.74
N TYR A 143 -6.31 27.54 6.31
CA TYR A 143 -6.46 26.23 6.93
C TYR A 143 -5.10 25.55 7.00
N TYR A 144 -4.95 24.58 7.90
CA TYR A 144 -3.67 23.92 8.13
C TYR A 144 -3.69 22.46 7.65
N SER A 145 -2.54 21.95 7.22
CA SER A 145 -2.33 20.53 6.86
C SER A 145 -1.04 19.98 7.47
N SER A 146 -0.99 18.67 7.77
CA SER A 146 0.22 18.02 8.30
C SER A 146 1.34 17.85 7.27
N LEU A 147 0.99 17.88 5.99
CA LEU A 147 1.88 17.73 4.83
C LEU A 147 1.64 18.86 3.82
N PRO A 148 2.61 19.16 2.93
CA PRO A 148 2.45 20.16 1.87
C PRO A 148 1.47 19.69 0.77
N ARG A 149 1.00 20.64 -0.04
CA ARG A 149 0.24 20.39 -1.30
C ARG A 149 1.06 19.53 -2.28
N ASP A 150 0.38 18.78 -3.15
CA ASP A 150 0.92 17.92 -4.21
C ASP A 150 1.82 16.78 -3.71
N VAL A 151 1.73 16.44 -2.43
CA VAL A 151 2.52 15.37 -1.82
C VAL A 151 2.01 14.00 -2.22
N ILE A 152 2.94 13.09 -2.51
CA ILE A 152 2.69 11.65 -2.58
C ILE A 152 3.31 11.04 -1.32
N THR A 153 2.54 10.31 -0.53
CA THR A 153 2.96 9.82 0.79
C THR A 153 2.48 8.39 1.06
N ASN A 154 3.23 7.62 1.85
CA ASN A 154 2.76 6.35 2.44
C ASN A 154 2.07 6.57 3.80
N GLY A 155 2.20 7.76 4.38
CA GLY A 155 1.61 8.13 5.66
C GLY A 155 0.16 8.60 5.53
N ASN A 156 -0.39 9.05 6.66
CA ASN A 156 -1.66 9.76 6.71
C ASN A 156 -1.47 11.26 6.41
N ILE A 157 -2.58 11.95 6.11
CA ILE A 157 -2.66 13.41 6.14
C ILE A 157 -3.79 13.86 7.07
N SER A 158 -3.59 14.97 7.75
CA SER A 158 -4.60 15.60 8.60
C SER A 158 -4.72 17.07 8.28
N PHE A 159 -5.93 17.59 8.42
CA PHE A 159 -6.26 18.99 8.18
C PHE A 159 -6.95 19.62 9.38
N ASN A 160 -6.66 20.90 9.62
CA ASN A 160 -7.41 21.76 10.53
C ASN A 160 -8.04 22.91 9.72
N MET A 161 -9.34 22.77 9.43
CA MET A 161 -10.10 23.69 8.57
C MET A 161 -10.52 24.99 9.25
N GLY A 162 -10.37 25.10 10.58
CA GLY A 162 -10.97 26.15 11.38
C GLY A 162 -12.51 26.14 11.34
N THR A 163 -13.14 27.13 11.97
CA THR A 163 -14.61 27.18 12.17
C THR A 163 -15.37 27.91 11.07
N ARG A 164 -14.70 28.34 9.99
CA ARG A 164 -15.27 29.20 8.93
C ARG A 164 -15.05 28.70 7.50
N SER A 165 -14.41 27.54 7.33
CA SER A 165 -14.27 26.88 6.03
C SER A 165 -15.38 25.86 5.84
N GLN A 166 -15.87 25.73 4.61
CA GLN A 166 -16.60 24.55 4.15
C GLN A 166 -15.66 23.74 3.24
N TYR A 167 -15.83 22.43 3.16
CA TYR A 167 -14.99 21.62 2.28
C TYR A 167 -15.75 20.46 1.65
N VAL A 168 -15.22 20.01 0.50
CA VAL A 168 -15.60 18.75 -0.13
C VAL A 168 -14.32 17.96 -0.39
N LEU A 169 -14.30 16.70 0.03
CA LEU A 169 -13.20 15.78 -0.26
C LEU A 169 -13.62 14.84 -1.40
N TYR A 170 -12.76 14.70 -2.38
CA TYR A 170 -12.83 13.70 -3.44
C TYR A 170 -11.68 12.70 -3.28
N ARG A 171 -11.94 11.43 -3.60
CA ARG A 171 -10.94 10.38 -3.74
C ARG A 171 -11.17 9.65 -5.06
N ASP A 172 -10.13 9.52 -5.88
CA ASP A 172 -10.15 8.87 -7.18
C ASP A 172 -11.25 9.41 -8.12
N GLY A 173 -11.58 10.71 -7.96
CA GLY A 173 -12.66 11.40 -8.67
C GLY A 173 -14.05 11.28 -8.03
N GLU A 174 -14.26 10.38 -7.07
CA GLU A 174 -15.55 10.21 -6.37
C GLU A 174 -15.62 11.06 -5.10
N ARG A 175 -16.77 11.66 -4.82
CA ARG A 175 -16.99 12.47 -3.60
C ARG A 175 -17.06 11.56 -2.38
N VAL A 176 -16.24 11.85 -1.37
CA VAL A 176 -16.29 11.16 -0.06
C VAL A 176 -17.43 11.76 0.77
N SER A 177 -18.44 10.95 1.09
CA SER A 177 -19.51 11.29 2.02
C SER A 177 -19.01 11.29 3.47
N ASP A 178 -19.47 12.25 4.28
CA ASP A 178 -19.13 12.37 5.71
C ASP A 178 -17.61 12.32 6.01
N ALA A 179 -16.83 12.95 5.14
CA ALA A 179 -15.37 12.89 5.14
C ALA A 179 -14.74 13.45 6.43
N ASP A 180 -14.10 12.60 7.21
CA ASP A 180 -13.22 13.01 8.31
C ASP A 180 -11.84 13.39 7.77
N VAL A 181 -11.60 14.70 7.65
CA VAL A 181 -10.33 15.28 7.21
C VAL A 181 -9.28 15.40 8.33
N SER A 182 -9.61 15.01 9.57
CA SER A 182 -8.66 15.06 10.69
C SER A 182 -7.64 13.91 10.68
N ASN A 183 -7.93 12.80 9.97
CA ASN A 183 -7.01 11.68 9.79
C ASN A 183 -7.37 10.84 8.56
N ILE A 184 -6.89 11.23 7.38
CA ILE A 184 -7.09 10.52 6.13
C ILE A 184 -5.96 9.49 5.96
N THR A 185 -6.33 8.20 5.88
CA THR A 185 -5.38 7.06 5.86
C THR A 185 -5.56 6.11 4.69
N GLN A 186 -6.69 6.21 3.96
CA GLN A 186 -7.00 5.26 2.89
C GLN A 186 -6.18 5.61 1.64
N GLU A 187 -5.77 4.58 0.90
CA GLU A 187 -5.11 4.75 -0.39
C GLU A 187 -6.02 5.43 -1.41
N GLY A 188 -5.44 6.26 -2.29
CA GLY A 188 -6.13 6.98 -3.36
C GLY A 188 -5.48 8.32 -3.70
N ALA A 189 -5.86 8.87 -4.85
CA ALA A 189 -5.57 10.24 -5.25
C ALA A 189 -6.70 11.17 -4.76
N TYR A 190 -6.36 12.23 -4.04
CA TYR A 190 -7.32 13.08 -3.36
C TYR A 190 -7.31 14.52 -3.88
N VAL A 191 -8.50 15.11 -3.92
CA VAL A 191 -8.69 16.56 -4.10
C VAL A 191 -9.59 17.05 -2.97
N LEU A 192 -9.08 17.96 -2.15
CA LEU A 192 -9.87 18.70 -1.18
C LEU A 192 -10.19 20.08 -1.77
N GLU A 193 -11.47 20.37 -1.98
CA GLU A 193 -11.95 21.71 -2.32
C GLU A 193 -12.37 22.43 -1.03
N ASN A 194 -11.67 23.52 -0.69
CA ASN A 194 -11.95 24.35 0.48
C ASN A 194 -12.63 25.67 0.04
N PHE A 195 -13.85 25.89 0.50
CA PHE A 195 -14.64 27.09 0.24
C PHE A 195 -14.54 28.03 1.45
N GLY A 196 -13.97 29.21 1.23
CA GLY A 196 -13.97 30.27 2.24
C GLY A 196 -15.40 30.73 2.58
N GLN A 197 -15.60 31.27 3.79
CA GLN A 197 -16.93 31.67 4.27
C GLN A 197 -17.70 32.56 3.27
N GLY A 198 -18.85 32.06 2.78
CA GLY A 198 -19.70 32.79 1.83
C GLY A 198 -19.19 32.83 0.39
N SER A 199 -18.17 32.05 0.06
CA SER A 199 -17.59 31.91 -1.28
C SER A 199 -18.20 30.73 -2.03
N SER A 200 -18.51 30.93 -3.32
CA SER A 200 -18.69 29.81 -4.28
C SER A 200 -17.35 29.36 -4.89
N ASP A 201 -16.30 30.16 -4.72
CA ASP A 201 -14.95 29.85 -5.18
C ASP A 201 -14.22 28.97 -4.15
N ALA A 202 -13.68 27.85 -4.63
CA ALA A 202 -12.85 26.94 -3.86
C ALA A 202 -11.35 27.13 -4.12
N GLU A 203 -10.55 26.84 -3.10
CA GLU A 203 -9.13 26.51 -3.21
C GLU A 203 -8.97 24.99 -3.28
N ARG A 204 -8.04 24.48 -4.10
CA ARG A 204 -7.78 23.03 -4.21
C ARG A 204 -6.53 22.63 -3.44
N PHE A 205 -6.61 21.53 -2.70
CA PHE A 205 -5.45 20.87 -2.12
C PHE A 205 -5.41 19.43 -2.63
N GLU A 206 -4.42 19.12 -3.44
CA GLU A 206 -4.24 17.80 -4.05
C GLU A 206 -3.15 17.03 -3.28
N PHE A 207 -3.34 15.72 -3.11
CA PHE A 207 -2.36 14.80 -2.52
C PHE A 207 -2.67 13.36 -2.90
N THR A 208 -1.69 12.46 -2.80
CA THR A 208 -1.88 11.03 -3.01
C THR A 208 -1.39 10.27 -1.79
N ILE A 209 -2.27 9.43 -1.22
CA ILE A 209 -1.85 8.39 -0.28
C ILE A 209 -1.64 7.12 -1.10
N LEU A 210 -0.40 6.65 -1.18
CA LEU A 210 -0.02 5.39 -1.81
C LEU A 210 0.51 4.47 -0.72
N GLN A 211 -0.27 3.48 -0.31
CA GLN A 211 0.09 2.59 0.78
C GLN A 211 1.11 1.53 0.36
N SER A 212 1.14 1.11 -0.92
CA SER A 212 2.12 0.12 -1.39
C SER A 212 2.40 0.13 -2.91
N THR A 213 2.42 -1.06 -3.53
CA THR A 213 2.90 -1.33 -4.88
C THR A 213 1.99 -0.73 -5.95
N THR A 214 2.57 -0.28 -7.07
CA THR A 214 1.83 0.30 -8.20
C THR A 214 2.36 -0.19 -9.55
N ASN A 215 1.47 -0.38 -10.52
CA ASN A 215 1.80 -0.69 -11.91
C ASN A 215 1.63 0.49 -12.89
N THR A 216 1.21 1.67 -12.41
CA THR A 216 0.87 2.82 -13.29
C THR A 216 1.78 4.03 -13.15
N MET A 217 2.63 4.10 -12.12
CA MET A 217 3.51 5.24 -11.91
C MET A 217 4.74 5.23 -12.82
N GLU A 218 4.79 6.16 -13.77
CA GLU A 218 5.96 6.42 -14.62
C GLU A 218 6.89 7.51 -14.07
N GLN A 219 6.42 8.32 -13.13
CA GLN A 219 7.19 9.40 -12.53
C GLN A 219 6.75 9.69 -11.09
N PHE A 220 7.71 10.12 -10.27
CA PHE A 220 7.46 10.68 -8.95
C PHE A 220 7.67 12.19 -9.01
N ARG A 221 6.79 12.96 -8.35
CA ARG A 221 6.88 14.41 -8.23
C ARG A 221 6.97 14.80 -6.75
N ILE A 222 7.88 15.71 -6.43
CA ILE A 222 7.93 16.35 -5.10
C ILE A 222 7.16 17.68 -5.11
N PRO A 223 6.62 18.12 -3.96
CA PRO A 223 5.95 19.41 -3.80
C PRO A 223 6.82 20.62 -4.20
N GLU A 224 6.16 21.73 -4.54
CA GLU A 224 6.84 23.00 -4.78
C GLU A 224 7.58 23.51 -3.52
N GLY A 225 8.76 24.09 -3.71
CA GLY A 225 9.63 24.52 -2.62
C GLY A 225 10.47 23.40 -1.98
N PHE A 226 10.47 22.19 -2.54
CA PHE A 226 11.32 21.08 -2.10
C PHE A 226 12.36 20.70 -3.15
N SER A 227 13.46 20.11 -2.69
CA SER A 227 14.50 19.49 -3.52
C SER A 227 14.69 18.01 -3.12
N TYR A 228 15.15 17.18 -4.05
CA TYR A 228 15.55 15.81 -3.73
C TYR A 228 16.87 15.83 -2.93
N SER A 229 16.85 15.27 -1.72
CA SER A 229 18.04 15.09 -0.89
C SER A 229 18.70 13.71 -1.10
N ARG A 230 17.90 12.69 -1.44
CA ARG A 230 18.36 11.35 -1.83
C ARG A 230 17.30 10.66 -2.68
N VAL A 231 17.74 9.88 -3.67
CA VAL A 231 16.91 8.89 -4.36
C VAL A 231 17.61 7.54 -4.26
N THR A 232 16.87 6.47 -4.02
CA THR A 232 17.36 5.08 -4.08
C THR A 232 16.52 4.26 -5.05
N VAL A 233 17.16 3.30 -5.71
CA VAL A 233 16.51 2.31 -6.59
C VAL A 233 17.06 0.93 -6.21
N ASN A 234 16.19 0.01 -5.81
CA ASN A 234 16.55 -1.32 -5.31
C ASN A 234 17.60 -1.30 -4.18
N GLY A 235 17.56 -0.26 -3.34
CA GLY A 235 18.49 -0.04 -2.22
C GLY A 235 19.83 0.63 -2.59
N GLU A 236 20.12 0.85 -3.87
CA GLU A 236 21.31 1.59 -4.33
C GLU A 236 20.99 3.07 -4.52
N GLU A 237 21.94 3.97 -4.20
CA GLU A 237 21.74 5.42 -4.34
C GLU A 237 21.81 5.86 -5.81
N ALA A 238 20.75 6.51 -6.28
CA ALA A 238 20.60 6.98 -7.65
C ALA A 238 20.79 8.50 -7.73
N ALA A 239 21.13 9.00 -8.93
CA ALA A 239 21.31 10.43 -9.16
C ALA A 239 19.98 11.19 -8.98
N ALA A 240 19.92 12.08 -8.00
CA ALA A 240 18.81 13.00 -7.81
C ALA A 240 18.67 13.97 -9.00
N PRO A 241 17.45 14.28 -9.45
CA PRO A 241 17.22 15.23 -10.53
C PRO A 241 17.29 16.67 -9.99
N ALA A 242 17.63 17.63 -10.86
CA ALA A 242 17.71 19.05 -10.48
C ALA A 242 16.33 19.75 -10.39
N GLY A 243 15.26 19.10 -10.87
CA GLY A 243 13.89 19.61 -10.82
C GLY A 243 12.97 18.70 -10.03
N ALA A 244 11.70 19.08 -9.89
CA ALA A 244 10.73 18.41 -9.01
C ALA A 244 10.24 17.03 -9.49
N VAL A 245 10.72 16.49 -10.62
CA VAL A 245 10.23 15.23 -11.21
C VAL A 245 11.36 14.23 -11.40
N TYR A 246 11.17 13.02 -10.90
CA TYR A 246 12.00 11.85 -11.16
C TYR A 246 11.24 10.87 -12.06
N GLN A 247 11.92 10.30 -13.07
CA GLN A 247 11.34 9.31 -13.98
C GLN A 247 11.63 7.90 -13.45
N MET A 248 10.64 7.00 -13.53
CA MET A 248 10.70 5.62 -13.00
C MET A 248 10.65 4.60 -14.15
N PRO A 249 11.74 4.46 -14.94
CA PRO A 249 11.73 3.77 -16.23
C PRO A 249 11.69 2.24 -16.15
N SER A 250 11.79 1.66 -14.95
CA SER A 250 11.84 0.21 -14.73
C SER A 250 11.20 -0.18 -13.41
N ASP A 251 10.83 -1.43 -13.28
CA ASP A 251 10.30 -1.98 -12.03
C ASP A 251 11.38 -2.07 -10.94
N GLY A 252 10.93 -2.08 -9.68
CA GLY A 252 11.79 -2.08 -8.50
C GLY A 252 11.30 -1.18 -7.37
N VAL A 253 12.03 -1.19 -6.26
CA VAL A 253 11.72 -0.40 -5.06
C VAL A 253 12.45 0.94 -5.12
N TYR A 254 11.69 2.03 -5.17
CA TYR A 254 12.17 3.40 -5.20
C TYR A 254 12.00 4.05 -3.82
N GLY A 255 13.06 4.64 -3.27
CA GLY A 255 13.01 5.44 -2.05
C GLY A 255 13.33 6.91 -2.34
N PHE A 256 12.37 7.80 -2.09
CA PHE A 256 12.51 9.23 -2.33
C PHE A 256 12.62 9.98 -1.02
N GLN A 257 13.75 10.64 -0.79
CA GLN A 257 13.91 11.60 0.32
C GLN A 257 14.02 13.01 -0.26
N PHE A 258 13.14 13.90 0.20
CA PHE A 258 13.07 15.29 -0.28
C PHE A 258 12.96 16.27 0.89
N ARG A 259 13.47 17.48 0.70
CA ARG A 259 13.70 18.47 1.76
C ARG A 259 13.33 19.87 1.31
N ASN A 260 12.76 20.66 2.21
CA ASN A 260 12.78 22.12 2.09
C ASN A 260 13.98 22.64 2.90
N GLU A 261 14.94 23.28 2.24
CA GLU A 261 16.21 23.67 2.86
C GLU A 261 16.07 24.84 3.84
N GLU A 262 15.06 25.71 3.66
CA GLU A 262 14.81 26.87 4.51
C GLU A 262 14.16 26.48 5.85
N LEU A 263 13.17 25.59 5.80
CA LEU A 263 12.53 24.98 6.97
C LEU A 263 13.41 23.91 7.62
N GLY A 264 14.31 23.31 6.85
CA GLY A 264 15.15 22.18 7.24
C GLY A 264 14.42 20.84 7.36
N ILE A 265 13.13 20.79 6.99
CA ILE A 265 12.22 19.63 7.11
C ILE A 265 12.41 18.68 5.91
N SER A 266 12.47 17.38 6.20
CA SER A 266 12.61 16.32 5.19
C SER A 266 11.49 15.29 5.30
N TYR A 267 11.08 14.75 4.14
CA TYR A 267 10.11 13.67 3.99
C TYR A 267 10.75 12.45 3.33
N TYR A 268 10.09 11.29 3.49
CA TYR A 268 10.45 10.04 2.82
C TYR A 268 9.19 9.37 2.26
N THR A 269 9.29 8.82 1.05
CA THR A 269 8.26 8.02 0.40
C THR A 269 8.90 6.85 -0.30
N GLU A 270 8.39 5.64 -0.06
CA GLU A 270 8.80 4.42 -0.75
C GLU A 270 7.71 4.01 -1.75
N ILE A 271 8.13 3.60 -2.94
CA ILE A 271 7.23 3.13 -4.01
C ILE A 271 7.81 1.86 -4.60
N ASN A 272 7.07 0.76 -4.48
CA ASN A 272 7.37 -0.45 -5.24
C ASN A 272 6.67 -0.35 -6.60
N LYS A 273 7.43 -0.25 -7.68
CA LYS A 273 6.89 -0.30 -9.05
C LYS A 273 6.98 -1.72 -9.58
N ASP A 274 5.85 -2.26 -10.01
CA ASP A 274 5.79 -3.60 -10.63
C ASP A 274 4.78 -3.59 -11.79
N THR A 275 5.25 -3.89 -13.00
CA THR A 275 4.42 -3.96 -14.22
C THR A 275 4.30 -5.38 -14.77
N VAL A 276 4.82 -6.38 -14.05
CA VAL A 276 4.78 -7.78 -14.45
C VAL A 276 3.46 -8.39 -13.99
N ALA A 277 2.71 -8.98 -14.93
CA ALA A 277 1.47 -9.68 -14.58
C ALA A 277 1.76 -11.10 -14.03
N PRO A 278 1.08 -11.50 -12.94
CA PRO A 278 1.24 -12.83 -12.36
C PRO A 278 0.88 -13.94 -13.33
N MET A 279 1.54 -15.08 -13.19
CA MET A 279 1.35 -16.23 -14.07
C MET A 279 0.82 -17.47 -13.36
N LEU A 280 -0.06 -18.19 -14.06
CA LEU A 280 -0.50 -19.54 -13.70
C LEU A 280 -0.01 -20.55 -14.76
N GLU A 281 0.68 -21.59 -14.32
CA GLU A 281 0.84 -22.82 -15.08
C GLU A 281 -0.35 -23.75 -14.84
N PHE A 282 -0.74 -24.48 -15.89
CA PHE A 282 -1.89 -25.39 -15.86
C PHE A 282 -1.46 -26.81 -16.26
N VAL A 283 -1.47 -27.74 -15.31
CA VAL A 283 -1.19 -29.15 -15.59
C VAL A 283 -2.50 -29.85 -15.96
N GLY A 284 -2.51 -30.55 -17.10
CA GLY A 284 -3.70 -31.24 -17.64
C GLY A 284 -4.34 -30.57 -18.86
N LEU A 285 -3.89 -29.36 -19.22
CA LEU A 285 -4.29 -28.70 -20.48
C LEU A 285 -3.43 -29.13 -21.67
N VAL A 286 -4.09 -29.35 -22.80
CA VAL A 286 -3.51 -29.51 -24.14
C VAL A 286 -4.34 -28.65 -25.09
N ASP A 287 -3.73 -27.70 -25.79
CA ASP A 287 -4.38 -26.77 -26.73
C ASP A 287 -5.68 -26.12 -26.18
N GLY A 288 -5.62 -25.65 -24.93
CA GLY A 288 -6.75 -25.00 -24.25
C GLY A 288 -7.89 -25.94 -23.84
N LYS A 289 -7.67 -27.26 -23.83
CA LYS A 289 -8.65 -28.28 -23.47
C LYS A 289 -8.09 -29.30 -22.49
N ALA A 290 -8.95 -29.86 -21.64
CA ALA A 290 -8.62 -31.01 -20.80
C ALA A 290 -9.63 -32.15 -20.98
N HIS A 291 -9.15 -33.37 -20.77
CA HIS A 291 -9.95 -34.60 -20.65
C HIS A 291 -9.78 -35.21 -19.25
N GLY A 292 -9.76 -34.36 -18.24
CA GLY A 292 -9.43 -34.69 -16.87
C GLY A 292 -9.34 -33.44 -16.00
N PRO A 293 -8.99 -33.58 -14.71
CA PRO A 293 -8.75 -32.45 -13.83
C PRO A 293 -7.58 -31.57 -14.32
N VAL A 294 -7.69 -30.27 -14.08
CA VAL A 294 -6.69 -29.25 -14.36
C VAL A 294 -6.18 -28.69 -13.04
N GLN A 295 -4.88 -28.83 -12.77
CA GLN A 295 -4.23 -28.24 -11.61
C GLN A 295 -3.69 -26.85 -11.99
N MET A 296 -4.02 -25.83 -11.19
CA MET A 296 -3.43 -24.49 -11.32
C MET A 296 -2.22 -24.36 -10.39
N LEU A 297 -1.11 -23.85 -10.91
CA LEU A 297 0.15 -23.63 -10.19
C LEU A 297 0.61 -22.17 -10.40
N PRO A 298 0.59 -21.31 -9.36
CA PRO A 298 1.18 -19.98 -9.47
C PRO A 298 2.69 -20.02 -9.69
N VAL A 299 3.19 -19.08 -10.49
CA VAL A 299 4.60 -18.91 -10.83
C VAL A 299 5.00 -17.46 -10.58
N GLY A 300 6.19 -17.27 -10.00
CA GLY A 300 6.75 -15.94 -9.70
C GLY A 300 6.34 -15.42 -8.33
N GLU A 301 5.07 -15.08 -8.17
CA GLU A 301 4.57 -14.30 -7.03
C GLU A 301 3.82 -15.15 -5.99
N GLU A 302 4.04 -14.83 -4.70
CA GLU A 302 3.37 -15.51 -3.58
C GLU A 302 1.98 -14.89 -3.27
N GLU A 303 1.81 -13.58 -3.52
CA GLU A 303 0.64 -12.79 -3.08
C GLU A 303 -0.33 -12.47 -4.24
N THR A 304 -0.89 -13.52 -4.84
CA THR A 304 -1.84 -13.39 -5.97
C THR A 304 -3.29 -13.73 -5.58
N VAL A 305 -4.24 -12.94 -6.07
CA VAL A 305 -5.68 -13.21 -5.99
C VAL A 305 -6.14 -13.94 -7.26
N ILE A 306 -6.65 -15.17 -7.09
CA ILE A 306 -7.21 -15.96 -8.19
C ILE A 306 -8.75 -15.89 -8.14
N ARG A 307 -9.37 -15.60 -9.29
CA ARG A 307 -10.82 -15.64 -9.49
C ARG A 307 -11.13 -16.62 -10.62
N VAL A 308 -12.12 -17.48 -10.44
CA VAL A 308 -12.50 -18.49 -11.43
C VAL A 308 -13.99 -18.35 -11.77
N SER A 309 -14.32 -18.41 -13.05
CA SER A 309 -15.68 -18.50 -13.57
C SER A 309 -15.83 -19.74 -14.44
N ARG A 310 -16.91 -20.50 -14.25
CA ARG A 310 -17.30 -21.64 -15.07
C ARG A 310 -18.63 -21.35 -15.74
N ASP A 311 -18.68 -21.49 -17.06
CA ASP A 311 -19.86 -21.25 -17.89
C ASP A 311 -20.51 -19.88 -17.63
N GLY A 312 -19.67 -18.87 -17.35
CA GLY A 312 -20.08 -17.50 -17.03
C GLY A 312 -20.45 -17.24 -15.56
N THR A 313 -20.47 -18.26 -14.71
CA THR A 313 -20.77 -18.13 -13.27
C THR A 313 -19.49 -18.19 -12.44
N GLN A 314 -19.23 -17.18 -11.61
CA GLN A 314 -18.09 -17.19 -10.68
C GLN A 314 -18.23 -18.33 -9.68
N ILE A 315 -17.14 -19.08 -9.48
CA ILE A 315 -17.03 -20.16 -8.49
C ILE A 315 -15.91 -19.87 -7.49
N ASN A 316 -16.01 -20.46 -6.30
CA ASN A 316 -14.92 -20.40 -5.33
C ASN A 316 -13.74 -21.23 -5.85
N VAL A 317 -12.52 -20.71 -5.66
CA VAL A 317 -11.29 -21.44 -6.00
C VAL A 317 -11.12 -22.60 -5.03
N PRO A 318 -10.97 -23.86 -5.51
CA PRO A 318 -10.69 -25.00 -4.65
C PRO A 318 -9.37 -24.83 -3.89
N PHE A 319 -9.31 -25.32 -2.65
CA PHE A 319 -8.13 -25.15 -1.78
C PHE A 319 -6.87 -25.82 -2.35
N ASP A 320 -7.03 -26.96 -3.00
CA ASP A 320 -5.97 -27.67 -3.74
C ASP A 320 -5.69 -27.08 -5.12
N ARG A 321 -6.47 -26.08 -5.55
CA ARG A 321 -6.41 -25.41 -6.87
C ARG A 321 -6.61 -26.39 -8.05
N VAL A 322 -7.34 -27.48 -7.83
CA VAL A 322 -7.74 -28.44 -8.88
C VAL A 322 -9.15 -28.15 -9.37
N LEU A 323 -9.34 -28.11 -10.69
CA LEU A 323 -10.64 -27.97 -11.34
C LEU A 323 -10.93 -29.28 -12.10
N ASP A 324 -11.99 -30.00 -11.73
CA ASP A 324 -12.29 -31.36 -12.22
C ASP A 324 -13.62 -31.48 -12.97
N ASP A 325 -14.62 -30.67 -12.60
CA ASP A 325 -15.90 -30.56 -13.32
C ASP A 325 -15.72 -30.14 -14.79
N TYR A 326 -16.59 -30.64 -15.67
CA TYR A 326 -16.63 -30.19 -17.07
C TYR A 326 -17.22 -28.78 -17.19
N GLY A 327 -16.78 -28.02 -18.20
CA GLY A 327 -17.29 -26.67 -18.47
C GLY A 327 -16.27 -25.78 -19.19
N SER A 328 -16.71 -24.58 -19.56
CA SER A 328 -15.88 -23.50 -20.10
C SER A 328 -15.38 -22.61 -18.96
N TYR A 329 -14.07 -22.54 -18.77
CA TYR A 329 -13.44 -21.81 -17.67
C TYR A 329 -12.82 -20.50 -18.11
N VAL A 330 -12.96 -19.48 -17.26
CA VAL A 330 -12.20 -18.23 -17.29
C VAL A 330 -11.54 -18.09 -15.93
N VAL A 331 -10.20 -18.01 -15.91
CA VAL A 331 -9.41 -17.83 -14.69
C VAL A 331 -8.68 -16.51 -14.79
N THR A 332 -8.94 -15.59 -13.88
CA THR A 332 -8.22 -14.33 -13.74
C THR A 332 -7.31 -14.43 -12.53
N VAL A 333 -6.03 -14.13 -12.70
CA VAL A 333 -5.08 -13.93 -11.59
C VAL A 333 -4.67 -12.47 -11.57
N SER A 334 -4.57 -11.88 -10.38
CA SER A 334 -4.10 -10.50 -10.18
C SER A 334 -3.18 -10.40 -8.97
N ASP A 335 -2.26 -9.44 -8.98
CA ASP A 335 -1.29 -9.17 -7.91
C ASP A 335 -1.76 -8.03 -6.98
N LEU A 336 -0.84 -7.49 -6.17
CA LEU A 336 -1.06 -6.28 -5.38
C LEU A 336 -0.86 -4.98 -6.16
N ALA A 337 -0.07 -4.98 -7.24
CA ALA A 337 0.21 -3.79 -8.05
C ALA A 337 -0.97 -3.39 -8.95
N GLY A 338 -1.92 -4.31 -9.16
CA GLY A 338 -3.05 -4.18 -10.07
C GLY A 338 -2.83 -4.85 -11.44
N ASN A 339 -1.71 -5.55 -11.65
CA ASN A 339 -1.51 -6.34 -12.87
C ASN A 339 -2.43 -7.56 -12.84
N SER A 340 -2.85 -8.01 -14.03
CA SER A 340 -3.68 -9.22 -14.13
C SER A 340 -3.48 -9.98 -15.43
N MET A 341 -3.73 -11.28 -15.38
CA MET A 341 -3.69 -12.19 -16.52
C MET A 341 -4.96 -13.03 -16.56
N GLU A 342 -5.50 -13.26 -17.76
CA GLU A 342 -6.72 -14.03 -17.98
C GLU A 342 -6.44 -15.29 -18.82
N TYR A 343 -6.86 -16.44 -18.31
CA TYR A 343 -6.72 -17.74 -18.96
C TYR A 343 -8.10 -18.31 -19.31
N ARG A 344 -8.23 -18.90 -20.50
CA ARG A 344 -9.48 -19.50 -20.99
C ARG A 344 -9.24 -20.91 -21.49
N PHE A 345 -10.00 -21.87 -20.99
CA PHE A 345 -9.91 -23.27 -21.39
C PHE A 345 -11.22 -24.02 -21.20
N VAL A 346 -11.33 -25.23 -21.73
CA VAL A 346 -12.52 -26.10 -21.60
C VAL A 346 -12.14 -27.45 -21.01
N ILE A 347 -12.71 -27.81 -19.86
CA ILE A 347 -12.69 -29.19 -19.38
C ILE A 347 -13.82 -29.93 -20.08
N GLN A 348 -13.47 -30.88 -20.95
CA GLN A 348 -14.45 -31.69 -21.68
C GLN A 348 -14.93 -32.84 -20.80
N VAL A 349 -16.15 -33.31 -21.04
CA VAL A 349 -16.68 -34.51 -20.36
C VAL A 349 -15.73 -35.69 -20.63
N TYR A 350 -15.16 -36.24 -19.55
CA TYR A 350 -14.29 -37.41 -19.58
C TYR A 350 -14.87 -38.52 -18.72
N PHE A 351 -14.70 -39.77 -19.15
CA PHE A 351 -15.09 -40.94 -18.38
C PHE A 351 -13.85 -41.58 -17.77
N THR A 352 -13.78 -41.62 -16.44
CA THR A 352 -12.76 -42.42 -15.76
C THR A 352 -12.99 -43.91 -16.05
N MET A 353 -11.92 -44.70 -16.01
CA MET A 353 -12.02 -46.16 -16.18
C MET A 353 -12.98 -46.79 -15.14
N THR A 354 -13.07 -46.20 -13.94
CA THR A 354 -14.04 -46.57 -12.90
C THR A 354 -15.47 -46.35 -13.37
N SER A 355 -15.79 -45.17 -13.93
CA SER A 355 -17.12 -44.87 -14.47
C SER A 355 -17.49 -45.82 -15.63
N MET A 356 -16.52 -46.14 -16.51
CA MET A 356 -16.72 -47.10 -17.60
C MET A 356 -17.00 -48.52 -17.07
N LEU A 357 -16.26 -48.99 -16.06
CA LEU A 357 -16.47 -50.30 -15.43
C LEU A 357 -17.83 -50.39 -14.72
N VAL A 358 -18.26 -49.34 -14.01
CA VAL A 358 -19.60 -49.27 -13.40
C VAL A 358 -20.69 -49.32 -14.47
N PHE A 359 -20.54 -48.58 -15.56
CA PHE A 359 -21.49 -48.60 -16.67
C PHE A 359 -21.58 -49.98 -17.34
N LEU A 360 -20.44 -50.65 -17.57
CA LEU A 360 -20.40 -52.02 -18.10
C LEU A 360 -21.06 -53.03 -17.13
N LEU A 361 -20.84 -52.89 -15.83
CA LEU A 361 -21.46 -53.75 -14.81
C LEU A 361 -22.98 -53.54 -14.76
N LEU A 362 -23.47 -52.31 -14.85
CA LEU A 362 -24.91 -52.00 -14.96
C LEU A 362 -25.52 -52.57 -16.25
N ALA A 363 -24.82 -52.45 -17.39
CA ALA A 363 -25.27 -53.03 -18.65
C ALA A 363 -25.34 -54.57 -18.59
N MET A 364 -24.39 -55.23 -17.93
CA MET A 364 -24.40 -56.68 -17.69
C MET A 364 -25.56 -57.12 -16.81
N ILE A 365 -25.86 -56.39 -15.73
CA ILE A 365 -27.04 -56.66 -14.87
C ILE A 365 -28.33 -56.50 -15.66
N ALA A 366 -28.48 -55.41 -16.44
CA ALA A 366 -29.66 -55.18 -17.27
C ALA A 366 -29.85 -56.29 -18.34
N ALA A 367 -28.76 -56.72 -19.00
CA ALA A 367 -28.79 -57.83 -19.95
C ALA A 367 -29.16 -59.16 -19.28
N GLY A 368 -28.62 -59.43 -18.07
CA GLY A 368 -28.96 -60.61 -17.27
C GLY A 368 -30.44 -60.65 -16.86
N LEU A 369 -30.97 -59.54 -16.35
CA LEU A 369 -32.39 -59.40 -16.00
C LEU A 369 -33.30 -59.54 -17.23
N PHE A 370 -32.92 -58.96 -18.37
CA PHE A 370 -33.67 -59.10 -19.62
C PHE A 370 -33.65 -60.55 -20.13
N GLY A 371 -32.49 -61.23 -20.08
CA GLY A 371 -32.34 -62.65 -20.42
C GLY A 371 -33.20 -63.54 -19.53
N TYR A 372 -33.16 -63.32 -18.21
CA TYR A 372 -34.01 -64.02 -17.23
C TYR A 372 -35.50 -63.79 -17.50
N TYR A 373 -35.93 -62.55 -17.74
CA TYR A 373 -37.32 -62.22 -18.09
C TYR A 373 -37.76 -62.94 -19.38
N ARG A 374 -36.92 -62.97 -20.43
CA ARG A 374 -37.22 -63.72 -21.66
C ARG A 374 -37.33 -65.23 -21.41
N TYR A 375 -36.45 -65.78 -20.58
CA TYR A 375 -36.46 -67.20 -20.20
C TYR A 375 -37.72 -67.60 -19.44
N VAL A 376 -38.09 -66.85 -18.40
CA VAL A 376 -39.33 -67.06 -17.64
C VAL A 376 -40.55 -66.96 -18.55
N LYS A 377 -40.61 -65.92 -19.41
CA LYS A 377 -41.72 -65.73 -20.35
C LYS A 377 -41.87 -66.88 -21.36
N SER A 378 -40.79 -67.52 -21.79
CA SER A 378 -40.85 -68.65 -22.72
C SER A 378 -41.13 -70.01 -22.07
N HIS A 379 -40.89 -70.16 -20.75
CA HIS A 379 -41.03 -71.42 -20.02
C HIS A 379 -42.27 -71.50 -19.09
N LEU A 380 -43.03 -70.41 -18.94
CA LEU A 380 -44.34 -70.43 -18.29
C LEU A 380 -45.38 -71.18 -19.14
N ARG A 381 -45.39 -72.52 -19.00
CA ARG A 381 -46.54 -73.35 -19.40
C ARG A 381 -47.72 -73.05 -18.47
N ILE A 382 -48.68 -72.27 -18.98
CA ILE A 382 -50.01 -72.18 -18.40
C ILE A 382 -50.62 -73.59 -18.44
N ARG A 383 -51.19 -74.04 -17.31
CA ARG A 383 -51.77 -75.38 -17.13
C ARG A 383 -53.26 -75.27 -16.85
#